data_AF-A0A316GT63-F1
#
_entry.id   AF-A0A316GT63-F1
#
_cell.length_a   1.000
_cell.length_b   1.000
_cell.length_c   1.000
_cell.angle_alpha   90.00
_cell.angle_beta   90.00
_cell.angle_gamma   90.00
#
_symmetry.space_group_name_H-M   'P 1'
#
loop_
_entity.id
_entity.type
_entity.pdbx_description
1 polymer ?
#
loop_
_entity_poly.entity_id
_entity_poly.type
_entity_poly.pdbx_seq_one_letter_code
_entity_poly.pdbx_strand_id
1 'polypeptide(L)' 'MEARVTKAFPGVPEGEIYGRQFEVGEVISGRMAEVALAEGWAVKEGEKSKDAAPKRG' A
#
# COMPACT_ATOMS: atom_id res chain seq x y z
N MET A 1 5.42 -9.40 1.16
CA MET A 1 5.09 -8.36 0.17
C MET A 1 4.97 -7.04 0.91
N GLU A 2 5.46 -5.94 0.33
CA GLU A 2 5.44 -4.61 0.94
C GLU A 2 4.71 -3.65 0.00
N ALA A 3 3.92 -2.76 0.57
CA ALA A 3 3.17 -1.74 -0.16
C ALA A 3 3.18 -0.43 0.61
N ARG A 4 3.35 0.66 -0.12
CA ARG A 4 3.26 2.02 0.39
C ARG A 4 1.84 2.53 0.25
N VAL A 5 1.26 2.92 1.36
CA VAL A 5 -0.09 3.49 1.42
C VAL A 5 -0.12 4.81 0.65
N THR A 6 -1.01 4.94 -0.32
CA THR A 6 -1.24 6.16 -1.08
C THR A 6 -2.54 6.85 -0.67
N LYS A 7 -3.43 6.12 0.01
CA LYS A 7 -4.70 6.61 0.53
C LYS A 7 -4.87 6.16 1.97
N ALA A 8 -5.16 7.06 2.89
CA ALA A 8 -5.36 6.69 4.29
C ALA A 8 -6.60 5.79 4.44
N PHE A 9 -6.48 4.71 5.21
CA PHE A 9 -7.57 3.76 5.44
C PHE A 9 -7.51 3.17 6.85
N PRO A 10 -8.65 2.82 7.47
CA PRO A 10 -8.68 2.08 8.71
C PRO A 10 -8.46 0.58 8.45
N GLY A 11 -7.65 -0.06 9.29
CA GLY A 11 -7.46 -1.50 9.21
C GLY A 11 -6.86 -2.09 10.49
N VAL A 12 -6.97 -3.41 10.64
CA VAL A 12 -6.32 -4.13 11.74
C VAL A 12 -4.99 -4.73 11.26
N PRO A 13 -3.85 -4.27 11.79
CA PRO A 13 -2.55 -4.86 11.51
C PRO A 13 -2.53 -6.35 11.82
N GLU A 14 -1.73 -7.09 11.08
CA GLU A 14 -1.57 -8.53 11.34
C GLU A 14 -0.99 -8.74 12.75
N GLY A 15 -1.71 -9.48 13.59
CA GLY A 15 -1.30 -9.75 14.98
C GLY A 15 -1.79 -8.71 15.99
N GLU A 16 -2.44 -7.63 15.56
CA GLU A 16 -3.12 -6.71 16.46
C GLU A 16 -4.62 -7.01 16.53
N ILE A 17 -5.22 -6.74 17.68
CA ILE A 17 -6.67 -6.87 17.89
C ILE A 17 -7.35 -5.50 17.68
N TYR A 18 -6.58 -4.42 17.84
CA TYR A 18 -7.06 -3.06 17.66
C TYR A 18 -6.75 -2.58 16.24
N GLY A 19 -7.79 -2.14 15.55
CA GLY A 19 -7.63 -1.44 14.28
C GLY A 19 -6.97 -0.09 14.49
N ARG A 20 -6.06 0.28 13.59
CA ARG A 20 -5.49 1.61 13.49
C ARG A 20 -5.79 2.22 12.12
N GLN A 21 -5.58 3.52 12.02
CA GLN A 21 -5.57 4.20 10.74
C GLN A 21 -4.16 4.09 10.15
N PHE A 22 -4.09 3.64 8.90
CA PHE A 22 -2.89 3.67 8.08
C PHE A 22 -2.85 4.98 7.33
N GLU A 23 -1.75 5.69 7.45
CA GLU A 23 -1.58 7.02 6.87
C GLU A 23 -0.93 6.96 5.48
N VAL A 24 -1.16 8.00 4.68
CA VAL A 24 -0.51 8.12 3.37
C VAL A 24 1.00 8.22 3.57
N GLY A 25 1.72 7.38 2.83
CA GLY A 25 3.16 7.27 2.88
C GLY A 25 3.68 6.19 3.82
N GLU A 26 2.82 5.60 4.66
CA GLU A 26 3.18 4.47 5.53
C GLU A 26 3.45 3.21 4.71
N VAL A 27 4.43 2.41 5.15
CA VAL A 27 4.79 1.14 4.51
C VAL A 27 4.15 0.01 5.29
N ILE A 28 3.31 -0.76 4.62
CA ILE A 28 2.62 -1.92 5.18
C ILE A 28 3.09 -3.19 4.49
N SER A 29 3.05 -4.30 5.22
CA SER A 29 3.53 -5.59 4.74
C SER A 29 2.54 -6.71 5.04
N GLY A 30 2.83 -7.91 4.54
CA GLY A 30 2.02 -9.11 4.77
C GLY A 30 0.64 -9.04 4.10
N ARG A 31 -0.36 -9.66 4.74
CA ARG A 31 -1.73 -9.76 4.19
C ARG A 31 -2.39 -8.39 4.00
N MET A 32 -2.01 -7.43 4.82
CA MET A 32 -2.55 -6.08 4.77
C MET A 32 -2.10 -5.31 3.54
N ALA A 33 -0.85 -5.50 3.12
CA ALA A 33 -0.34 -4.96 1.87
C ALA A 33 -1.13 -5.52 0.67
N GLU A 34 -1.47 -6.80 0.68
CA GLU A 34 -2.24 -7.42 -0.40
C GLU A 34 -3.65 -6.83 -0.52
N VAL A 35 -4.34 -6.65 0.60
CA VAL A 35 -5.67 -6.01 0.65
C VAL A 35 -5.59 -4.57 0.16
N ALA A 36 -4.62 -3.80 0.66
CA ALA A 36 -4.46 -2.41 0.27
C ALA A 36 -4.10 -2.26 -1.22
N LEU A 37 -3.36 -3.20 -1.80
CA LEU A 37 -3.10 -3.24 -3.24
C LEU A 37 -4.37 -3.58 -4.04
N ALA A 38 -5.15 -4.58 -3.59
CA ALA A 38 -6.37 -5.01 -4.26
C ALA A 38 -7.45 -3.91 -4.29
N GLU A 39 -7.57 -3.15 -3.19
CA GLU A 39 -8.50 -2.03 -3.04
C GLU A 39 -7.96 -0.71 -3.63
N GLY A 40 -6.70 -0.67 -4.06
CA GLY A 40 -6.06 0.53 -4.59
C GLY A 40 -5.76 1.61 -3.54
N TRP A 41 -5.57 1.22 -2.27
CA TRP A 41 -5.16 2.11 -1.17
C TRP A 41 -3.65 2.20 -0.99
N ALA A 42 -2.90 1.27 -1.57
CA ALA A 42 -1.44 1.24 -1.55
C ALA A 42 -0.86 0.88 -2.92
N VAL A 43 0.44 1.14 -3.10
CA VAL A 43 1.24 0.75 -4.27
C VAL A 43 2.42 -0.09 -3.82
N LYS A 44 2.83 -1.08 -4.60
CA LYS A 44 3.84 -2.04 -4.16
C LYS A 44 5.20 -1.36 -3.99
N GLU A 45 5.80 -1.52 -2.82
CA GLU A 45 7.09 -0.92 -2.53
C GLU A 45 8.20 -1.82 -3.10
N GLY A 46 9.10 -1.25 -3.90
CA GLY A 46 10.17 -2.00 -4.58
C GLY A 46 9.91 -2.38 -6.04
N GLU A 47 8.70 -2.17 -6.57
CA GLU A 47 8.57 -1.99 -8.02
C GLU A 47 9.05 -0.58 -8.36
N LYS A 48 10.37 -0.46 -8.56
CA LYS A 48 10.97 0.69 -9.25
C LYS A 48 10.09 1.01 -10.44
N SER A 49 9.46 2.18 -10.39
CA SER A 49 8.86 2.91 -11.50
C SER A 49 9.21 2.33 -12.88
N LYS A 50 8.40 1.39 -13.37
CA LYS A 50 8.33 1.06 -14.80
C LYS A 50 7.07 1.59 -15.47
N ASP A 51 6.18 2.23 -14.69
CA ASP A 51 5.04 3.00 -15.19
C ASP A 51 5.20 4.51 -14.95
N ALA A 52 6.44 5.01 -15.10
CA ALA A 52 6.63 6.28 -15.77
C ALA A 52 6.88 5.97 -17.25
N ALA A 53 5.85 5.48 -17.94
CA ALA A 53 5.87 5.41 -19.39
C ALA A 53 6.16 6.83 -19.89
N PRO A 54 7.26 7.06 -20.65
CA PRO A 54 7.46 8.35 -21.28
C PRO A 54 6.29 8.53 -22.25
N LYS A 55 5.47 9.57 -22.05
CA LYS A 55 4.61 10.06 -23.13
C LYS A 55 5.52 10.53 -24.25
N ARG A 56 5.84 9.62 -25.18
CA ARG A 56 6.31 9.92 -26.52
C ARG A 56 5.08 9.99 -27.41
N GLY A 57 4.84 11.14 -28.01
CA GLY A 57 3.76 11.42 -28.96
C GLY A 57 3.66 12.91 -29.17
#